data_AF-G1UQU9-F1
#
_entry.id   AF-G1UQU9-F1
#
_cell.length_a   1.000
_cell.length_b   1.000
_cell.length_c   1.000
_cell.angle_alpha   90.00
_cell.angle_beta   90.00
_cell.angle_gamma   90.00
#
_symmetry.space_group_name_H-M   'P 1'
#
loop_
_entity.id
_entity.type
_entity.pdbx_description
1 polymer ?
#
loop_
_entity_poly.entity_id
_entity_poly.type
_entity_poly.pdbx_seq_one_letter_code
_entity_poly.pdbx_strand_id
1 'polypeptide(L)'
;MILRPYQQAMVKRAVDALTARGNTLAVGSTGCGKTIILSAVAGKIGGKQCVLQHRDELAAQNLRKFRAVNPKRSTGLYTADAKSWRGDTTFAMTQTLTRHLSSIPKLDALIIDEAHHAAAGYLKIVEAVKDKNPDCKIFGVTATPARGDGKGLRAVFDNCCDQISLHSLVAMGFLVKPRTFVCTLGGTDEKLASLRKTRSGEYDMHKAAEVLDLAVHNEAVVREWRKLAGDRKTIVFCSTVEHARHVLEAFLAQGARAALVTGDMPAGERKALLERFDKVDAANGVQVLVNVAVLTEGYDSQPVSCVVLLRPCSQKSAMLQMIGRGLRVVDPAIYPGVVKKDCIVLDFGRSLVTHGDMESKVRLDDKPKTCPECGAEIPRGVMECPICGHAFKAPARGAGGDPDGEDGPEAVSNVSMEEVDLLNASPFRWCDIFGSGKVMLASGFEAWSAVCSADGDAWLALGRLKGESGLRRLGVGERIPALAAADDFLRLNESDDAAKKNRRWLNDACTDKQWGHLQRLGYGQGNMLSFTKYSAACTLNFFWNRGLIERELLHD
;
A
#
# COMPACT_ATOMS: atom_id res chain seq x y z
N MET A 1 -11.22 -12.90 -5.49
CA MET A 1 -10.14 -12.27 -4.71
C MET A 1 -10.55 -12.22 -3.26
N ILE A 2 -9.79 -12.88 -2.38
CA ILE A 2 -9.89 -12.74 -0.93
C ILE A 2 -9.08 -11.50 -0.52
N LEU A 3 -9.66 -10.66 0.34
CA LEU A 3 -8.97 -9.48 0.86
C LEU A 3 -7.87 -9.85 1.87
N ARG A 4 -6.87 -8.98 2.04
CA ARG A 4 -5.85 -9.12 3.09
C ARG A 4 -6.49 -8.94 4.47
N PRO A 5 -5.95 -9.50 5.57
CA PRO A 5 -6.59 -9.45 6.88
C PRO A 5 -6.87 -8.03 7.38
N TYR A 6 -5.88 -7.14 7.26
CA TYR A 6 -6.06 -5.74 7.63
C TYR A 6 -7.11 -5.03 6.76
N GLN A 7 -7.23 -5.40 5.47
CA GLN A 7 -8.25 -4.86 4.58
C GLN A 7 -9.63 -5.39 4.98
N GLN A 8 -9.76 -6.68 5.34
CA GLN A 8 -11.02 -7.25 5.84
C GLN A 8 -11.47 -6.57 7.13
N ALA A 9 -10.56 -6.39 8.08
CA ALA A 9 -10.84 -5.73 9.35
C ALA A 9 -11.29 -4.28 9.13
N MET A 10 -10.59 -3.53 8.27
CA MET A 10 -10.94 -2.17 7.89
C MET A 10 -12.29 -2.09 7.17
N VAL A 11 -12.57 -3.00 6.22
CA VAL A 11 -13.85 -3.06 5.51
C VAL A 11 -14.99 -3.36 6.48
N LYS A 12 -14.80 -4.29 7.42
CA LYS A 12 -15.81 -4.60 8.44
C LYS A 12 -16.11 -3.37 9.30
N ARG A 13 -15.08 -2.72 9.85
CA ARG A 13 -15.23 -1.51 10.67
C ARG A 13 -15.89 -0.37 9.88
N ALA A 14 -15.54 -0.20 8.61
CA ALA A 14 -16.16 0.79 7.75
C ALA A 14 -17.65 0.52 7.53
N VAL A 15 -18.04 -0.72 7.24
CA VAL A 15 -19.45 -1.09 7.04
C VAL A 15 -20.26 -0.94 8.34
N ASP A 16 -19.69 -1.35 9.48
CA ASP A 16 -20.30 -1.19 10.79
C ASP A 16 -20.53 0.31 11.11
N ALA A 17 -19.50 1.15 10.91
CA ALA A 17 -19.59 2.60 11.12
C ALA A 17 -20.59 3.27 10.17
N LEU A 18 -20.62 2.90 8.88
CA LEU A 18 -21.58 3.42 7.90
C LEU A 18 -23.02 3.02 8.23
N THR A 19 -23.22 1.86 8.84
CA THR A 19 -24.54 1.41 9.28
C THR A 19 -24.99 2.18 10.52
N ALA A 20 -24.09 2.45 11.45
CA ALA A 20 -24.39 3.18 12.69
C ALA A 20 -24.53 4.71 12.49
N ARG A 21 -23.73 5.30 11.59
CA ARG A 21 -23.55 6.78 11.50
C ARG A 21 -23.86 7.37 10.13
N GLY A 22 -24.02 6.55 9.09
CA GLY A 22 -24.22 7.01 7.71
C GLY A 22 -22.99 7.67 7.07
N ASN A 23 -21.90 7.90 7.80
CA ASN A 23 -20.65 8.43 7.26
C ASN A 23 -19.45 7.83 8.00
N THR A 24 -18.29 7.68 7.34
CA THR A 24 -17.02 7.36 8.00
C THR A 24 -15.82 7.59 7.08
N LEU A 25 -14.67 7.88 7.69
CA LEU A 25 -13.35 7.93 7.04
C LEU A 25 -12.53 6.69 7.38
N ALA A 26 -11.79 6.15 6.42
CA ALA A 26 -10.70 5.19 6.66
C ALA A 26 -9.37 5.79 6.21
N VAL A 27 -8.33 5.61 7.02
CA VAL A 27 -7.00 6.15 6.74
C VAL A 27 -6.02 5.01 6.48
N GLY A 28 -5.26 5.07 5.39
CA GLY A 28 -4.25 4.05 5.11
C GLY A 28 -3.15 4.54 4.18
N SER A 29 -1.90 4.31 4.58
CA SER A 29 -0.72 4.77 3.84
C SER A 29 -0.71 4.36 2.36
N THR A 30 0.01 5.12 1.54
CA THR A 30 0.22 4.79 0.12
C THR A 30 0.77 3.37 -0.02
N GLY A 31 0.12 2.55 -0.86
CA GLY A 31 0.46 1.13 -1.01
C GLY A 31 -0.39 0.17 -0.18
N CYS A 32 -1.22 0.64 0.76
CA CYS A 32 -2.11 -0.23 1.56
C CYS A 32 -3.24 -0.90 0.75
N GLY A 33 -3.45 -0.50 -0.51
CA GLY A 33 -4.56 -0.97 -1.34
C GLY A 33 -5.87 -0.23 -1.08
N LYS A 34 -5.83 1.09 -0.87
CA LYS A 34 -7.03 1.94 -0.69
C LYS A 34 -8.14 1.64 -1.71
N THR A 35 -7.81 1.53 -3.00
CA THR A 35 -8.78 1.19 -4.05
C THR A 35 -9.46 -0.17 -3.82
N ILE A 36 -8.75 -1.16 -3.30
CA ILE A 36 -9.31 -2.49 -3.00
C ILE A 36 -10.25 -2.39 -1.80
N ILE A 37 -9.85 -1.67 -0.74
CA ILE A 37 -10.69 -1.41 0.45
C ILE A 37 -11.98 -0.67 0.04
N LEU A 38 -11.82 0.43 -0.70
CA LEU A 38 -12.90 1.19 -1.33
C LEU A 38 -13.87 0.28 -2.10
N SER A 39 -13.34 -0.56 -2.98
CA SER A 39 -14.15 -1.46 -3.81
C SER A 39 -14.89 -2.49 -2.96
N ALA A 40 -14.27 -3.03 -1.92
CA ALA A 40 -14.88 -3.99 -1.03
C ALA A 40 -16.01 -3.38 -0.20
N VAL A 41 -15.80 -2.18 0.36
CA VAL A 41 -16.84 -1.44 1.10
C VAL A 41 -18.02 -1.12 0.18
N ALA A 42 -17.75 -0.61 -1.03
CA ALA A 42 -18.77 -0.37 -2.06
C ALA A 42 -19.59 -1.64 -2.36
N GLY A 43 -18.89 -2.77 -2.55
CA GLY A 43 -19.48 -4.08 -2.76
C GLY A 43 -20.47 -4.49 -1.67
N LYS A 44 -20.08 -4.32 -0.41
CA LYS A 44 -20.87 -4.68 0.78
C LYS A 44 -22.07 -3.77 1.03
N ILE A 45 -21.97 -2.47 0.73
CA ILE A 45 -23.07 -1.52 0.93
C ILE A 45 -24.24 -1.77 -0.03
N GLY A 46 -23.96 -2.16 -1.28
CA GLY A 46 -25.01 -2.36 -2.29
C GLY A 46 -25.61 -1.06 -2.83
N GLY A 47 -26.64 -1.18 -3.66
CA GLY A 47 -27.40 -0.02 -4.20
C GLY A 47 -26.72 0.75 -5.33
N LYS A 48 -27.28 1.93 -5.63
CA LYS A 48 -26.78 2.90 -6.61
C LYS A 48 -25.70 3.77 -6.01
N GLN A 49 -24.49 3.73 -6.57
CA GLN A 49 -23.31 4.33 -5.94
C GLN A 49 -22.54 5.23 -6.89
N CYS A 50 -21.83 6.20 -6.32
CA CYS A 50 -20.85 7.01 -7.03
C CYS A 50 -19.49 6.93 -6.34
N VAL A 51 -18.45 6.64 -7.11
CA VAL A 51 -17.04 6.68 -6.67
C VAL A 51 -16.38 7.91 -7.28
N LEU A 52 -16.08 8.89 -6.44
CA LEU A 52 -15.41 10.12 -6.84
C LEU A 52 -13.90 9.92 -6.95
N GLN A 53 -13.35 10.51 -8.01
CA GLN A 53 -11.93 10.47 -8.33
C GLN A 53 -11.46 11.85 -8.82
N HIS A 54 -10.16 12.10 -8.63
CA HIS A 54 -9.54 13.38 -8.93
C HIS A 54 -8.82 13.45 -10.27
N ARG A 55 -8.37 12.31 -10.81
CA ARG A 55 -7.56 12.26 -12.04
C ARG A 55 -8.08 11.22 -13.01
N ASP A 56 -8.05 11.55 -14.30
CA ASP A 56 -8.59 10.70 -15.36
C ASP A 56 -7.83 9.37 -15.47
N GLU A 57 -6.50 9.37 -15.26
CA GLU A 57 -5.68 8.16 -15.29
C GLU A 57 -6.10 7.12 -14.23
N LEU A 58 -6.68 7.58 -13.11
CA LEU A 58 -7.12 6.70 -12.02
C LEU A 58 -8.43 5.98 -12.37
N ALA A 59 -9.30 6.57 -13.20
CA ALA A 59 -10.64 6.05 -13.42
C ALA A 59 -10.64 4.66 -14.05
N ALA A 60 -9.84 4.45 -15.09
CA ALA A 60 -9.75 3.15 -15.75
C ALA A 60 -9.09 2.09 -14.86
N GLN A 61 -8.05 2.47 -14.10
CA GLN A 61 -7.34 1.54 -13.21
C GLN A 61 -8.20 1.13 -12.02
N ASN A 62 -8.87 2.09 -11.39
CA ASN A 62 -9.76 1.85 -10.26
C ASN A 62 -10.97 1.02 -10.68
N LEU A 63 -11.52 1.27 -11.88
CA LEU A 63 -12.59 0.46 -12.44
C LEU A 63 -12.18 -1.01 -12.64
N ARG A 64 -10.96 -1.27 -13.14
CA ARG A 64 -10.43 -2.65 -13.26
C ARG A 64 -10.33 -3.34 -11.91
N LYS A 65 -9.75 -2.66 -10.92
CA LYS A 65 -9.63 -3.18 -9.53
C LYS A 65 -11.01 -3.45 -8.93
N PHE A 66 -11.97 -2.56 -9.14
CA PHE A 66 -13.33 -2.73 -8.66
C PHE A 66 -14.02 -3.96 -9.24
N ARG A 67 -13.90 -4.20 -10.55
CA ARG A 67 -14.49 -5.40 -11.20
C ARG A 67 -13.86 -6.70 -10.69
N ALA A 68 -12.57 -6.69 -10.36
CA ALA A 68 -11.91 -7.85 -9.77
C ALA A 68 -12.45 -8.18 -8.36
N VAL A 69 -12.82 -7.16 -7.58
CA VAL A 69 -13.42 -7.33 -6.25
C VAL A 69 -14.93 -7.63 -6.35
N ASN A 70 -15.63 -7.04 -7.31
CA ASN A 70 -17.09 -7.10 -7.47
C ASN A 70 -17.49 -7.57 -8.88
N PRO A 71 -17.25 -8.84 -9.26
CA PRO A 71 -17.43 -9.31 -10.64
C PRO A 71 -18.89 -9.29 -11.13
N LYS A 72 -19.87 -9.28 -10.21
CA LYS A 72 -21.30 -9.32 -10.53
C LYS A 72 -21.96 -7.94 -10.64
N ARG A 73 -21.23 -6.85 -10.36
CA ARG A 73 -21.81 -5.49 -10.34
C ARG A 73 -21.54 -4.75 -11.63
N SER A 74 -22.56 -4.08 -12.14
CA SER A 74 -22.45 -3.25 -13.34
C SER A 74 -21.80 -1.90 -12.99
N THR A 75 -21.06 -1.33 -13.95
CA THR A 75 -20.25 -0.13 -13.72
C THR A 75 -20.51 0.94 -14.77
N GLY A 76 -20.60 2.21 -14.36
CA GLY A 76 -20.68 3.38 -15.25
C GLY A 76 -19.45 4.29 -15.15
N LEU A 77 -19.29 5.20 -16.11
CA LEU A 77 -18.26 6.25 -16.11
C LEU A 77 -18.90 7.63 -16.31
N TYR A 78 -18.48 8.58 -15.48
CA TYR A 78 -18.87 9.98 -15.57
C TYR A 78 -17.62 10.89 -15.57
N THR A 79 -16.99 10.99 -16.74
CA THR A 79 -15.77 11.76 -17.02
C THR A 79 -16.08 12.90 -18.00
N ALA A 80 -15.08 13.64 -18.47
CA ALA A 80 -15.27 14.61 -19.56
C ALA A 80 -15.88 13.94 -20.81
N ASP A 81 -15.37 12.77 -21.18
CA ASP A 81 -15.70 12.06 -22.42
C ASP A 81 -16.90 11.11 -22.32
N ALA A 82 -17.29 10.70 -21.11
CA ALA A 82 -18.40 9.77 -20.89
C ALA A 82 -19.34 10.30 -19.80
N LYS A 83 -20.66 10.30 -20.04
CA LYS A 83 -21.68 10.79 -19.09
C LYS A 83 -22.72 9.72 -18.77
N SER A 84 -22.28 8.58 -18.26
CA SER A 84 -23.16 7.42 -18.06
C SER A 84 -23.38 7.09 -16.59
N TRP A 85 -24.66 7.02 -16.22
CA TRP A 85 -25.14 6.48 -14.95
C TRP A 85 -25.72 5.06 -15.09
N ARG A 86 -25.51 4.35 -16.20
CA ARG A 86 -26.20 3.08 -16.52
C ARG A 86 -25.73 1.84 -15.73
N GLY A 87 -24.96 1.99 -14.65
CA GLY A 87 -24.49 0.88 -13.80
C GLY A 87 -24.80 1.06 -12.31
N ASP A 88 -24.64 0.01 -11.52
CA ASP A 88 -24.82 0.03 -10.06
C ASP A 88 -23.82 0.98 -9.39
N THR A 89 -22.59 1.00 -9.88
CA THR A 89 -21.52 1.86 -9.38
C THR A 89 -20.95 2.71 -10.50
N THR A 90 -21.08 4.03 -10.40
CA THR A 90 -20.52 4.98 -11.38
C THR A 90 -19.21 5.56 -10.85
N PHE A 91 -18.15 5.49 -11.65
CA PHE A 91 -16.87 6.16 -11.38
C PHE A 91 -16.89 7.55 -12.01
N ALA A 92 -16.79 8.59 -11.19
CA ALA A 92 -16.99 9.98 -11.61
C ALA A 92 -15.81 10.89 -11.27
N MET A 93 -15.51 11.81 -12.17
CA MET A 93 -14.49 12.84 -11.96
C MET A 93 -15.07 14.01 -11.17
N THR A 94 -14.45 14.38 -10.04
CA THR A 94 -14.95 15.44 -9.14
C THR A 94 -15.15 16.77 -9.86
N GLN A 95 -14.19 17.17 -10.70
CA GLN A 95 -14.27 18.43 -11.47
C GLN A 95 -15.45 18.44 -12.45
N THR A 96 -15.64 17.33 -13.15
CA THR A 96 -16.75 17.16 -14.08
C THR A 96 -18.09 17.20 -13.34
N LEU A 97 -18.21 16.43 -12.27
CA LEU A 97 -19.47 16.28 -11.55
C LEU A 97 -19.91 17.58 -10.86
N THR A 98 -18.96 18.37 -10.35
CA THR A 98 -19.24 19.69 -9.74
C THR A 98 -19.93 20.65 -10.71
N ARG A 99 -19.72 20.51 -12.03
CA ARG A 99 -20.37 21.33 -13.07
C ARG A 99 -21.74 20.78 -13.50
N HIS A 100 -22.10 19.57 -13.06
CA HIS A 100 -23.30 18.84 -13.48
C HIS A 100 -24.06 18.23 -12.29
N LEU A 101 -24.12 18.93 -11.15
CA LEU A 101 -24.75 18.43 -9.91
C LEU A 101 -26.21 17.98 -10.10
N SER A 102 -26.96 18.68 -10.95
CA SER A 102 -28.35 18.34 -11.27
C SER A 102 -28.50 16.94 -11.90
N SER A 103 -27.48 16.48 -12.64
CA SER A 103 -27.47 15.16 -13.29
C SER A 103 -27.27 13.97 -12.35
N ILE A 104 -26.84 14.22 -11.10
CA ILE A 104 -26.58 13.15 -10.12
C ILE A 104 -27.91 12.42 -9.83
N PRO A 105 -28.03 11.11 -10.06
CA PRO A 105 -29.26 10.39 -9.70
C PRO A 105 -29.39 10.26 -8.18
N LYS A 106 -30.51 9.72 -7.69
CA LYS A 106 -30.58 9.28 -6.30
C LYS A 106 -29.51 8.21 -6.06
N LEU A 107 -28.62 8.45 -5.09
CA LEU A 107 -27.54 7.54 -4.71
C LEU A 107 -27.78 6.98 -3.31
N ASP A 108 -27.47 5.70 -3.11
CA ASP A 108 -27.46 5.03 -1.81
C ASP A 108 -26.10 5.18 -1.11
N ALA A 109 -25.02 5.36 -1.88
CA ALA A 109 -23.70 5.69 -1.34
C ALA A 109 -22.85 6.60 -2.22
N LEU A 110 -22.11 7.51 -1.58
CA LEU A 110 -21.06 8.31 -2.16
C LEU A 110 -19.71 7.89 -1.56
N ILE A 111 -18.78 7.54 -2.43
CA ILE A 111 -17.47 7.04 -2.03
C ILE A 111 -16.40 7.98 -2.57
N ILE A 112 -15.48 8.39 -1.72
CA ILE A 112 -14.50 9.44 -2.00
C ILE A 112 -13.09 8.86 -1.87
N ASP A 113 -12.38 8.74 -2.99
CA ASP A 113 -10.94 8.44 -2.98
C ASP A 113 -10.14 9.72 -2.71
N GLU A 114 -9.03 9.59 -1.99
CA GLU A 114 -8.21 10.69 -1.48
C GLU A 114 -9.04 11.81 -0.81
N ALA A 115 -9.89 11.41 0.14
CA ALA A 115 -10.85 12.28 0.84
C ALA A 115 -10.23 13.52 1.52
N HIS A 116 -8.91 13.56 1.71
CA HIS A 116 -8.20 14.75 2.19
C HIS A 116 -8.26 15.95 1.24
N HIS A 117 -8.51 15.71 -0.04
CA HIS A 117 -8.77 16.74 -1.02
C HIS A 117 -10.20 17.30 -0.96
N ALA A 118 -10.98 17.05 0.11
CA ALA A 118 -12.34 17.56 0.38
C ALA A 118 -12.42 19.11 0.40
N ALA A 119 -12.10 19.73 -0.73
CA ALA A 119 -12.26 21.12 -1.07
C ALA A 119 -13.74 21.44 -1.29
N ALA A 120 -14.05 22.73 -1.49
CA ALA A 120 -15.41 23.23 -1.70
C ALA A 120 -16.21 22.47 -2.78
N GLY A 121 -15.56 21.90 -3.80
CA GLY A 121 -16.22 21.09 -4.83
C GLY A 121 -16.84 19.79 -4.31
N TYR A 122 -16.21 19.13 -3.33
CA TYR A 122 -16.78 17.94 -2.69
C TYR A 122 -17.98 18.24 -1.85
N LEU A 123 -17.93 19.32 -1.06
CA LEU A 123 -19.05 19.74 -0.23
C LEU A 123 -20.29 19.95 -1.09
N LYS A 124 -20.16 20.63 -2.24
CA LYS A 124 -21.26 20.79 -3.21
C LYS A 124 -21.83 19.46 -3.72
N ILE A 125 -20.98 18.47 -3.97
CA ILE A 125 -21.43 17.14 -4.40
C ILE A 125 -22.13 16.41 -3.25
N VAL A 126 -21.56 16.46 -2.04
CA VAL A 126 -22.14 15.86 -0.84
C VAL A 126 -23.51 16.46 -0.54
N GLU A 127 -23.63 17.78 -0.57
CA GLU A 127 -24.90 18.53 -0.43
C GLU A 127 -25.90 18.07 -1.49
N ALA A 128 -25.54 18.12 -2.77
CA ALA A 128 -26.44 17.72 -3.86
C ALA A 128 -26.90 16.26 -3.77
N VAL A 129 -26.05 15.37 -3.24
CA VAL A 129 -26.39 13.97 -2.99
C VAL A 129 -27.32 13.82 -1.78
N LYS A 130 -27.05 14.54 -0.68
CA LYS A 130 -27.87 14.52 0.54
C LYS A 130 -29.24 15.15 0.32
N ASP A 131 -29.35 16.18 -0.51
CA ASP A 131 -30.63 16.78 -0.91
C ASP A 131 -31.54 15.76 -1.62
N LYS A 132 -30.95 14.87 -2.42
CA LYS A 132 -31.68 13.82 -3.16
C LYS A 132 -31.92 12.56 -2.32
N ASN A 133 -31.05 12.27 -1.37
CA ASN A 133 -31.17 11.16 -0.44
C ASN A 133 -30.47 11.47 0.90
N PRO A 134 -31.22 11.91 1.93
CA PRO A 134 -30.67 12.19 3.26
C PRO A 134 -29.96 10.97 3.87
N ASP A 135 -30.42 9.76 3.56
CA ASP A 135 -29.89 8.50 4.07
C ASP A 135 -28.68 7.98 3.27
N CYS A 136 -28.20 8.73 2.26
CA CYS A 136 -27.05 8.34 1.47
C CYS A 136 -25.81 8.17 2.37
N LYS A 137 -25.15 7.01 2.25
CA LYS A 137 -23.94 6.66 3.01
C LYS A 137 -22.72 7.34 2.40
N ILE A 138 -21.87 7.96 3.21
CA ILE A 138 -20.66 8.64 2.73
C ILE A 138 -19.41 7.95 3.27
N PHE A 139 -18.60 7.38 2.38
CA PHE A 139 -17.36 6.70 2.75
C PHE A 139 -16.14 7.41 2.13
N GLY A 140 -15.15 7.74 2.94
CA GLY A 140 -13.89 8.32 2.47
C GLY A 140 -12.71 7.38 2.72
N VAL A 141 -11.77 7.32 1.78
CA VAL A 141 -10.44 6.73 2.00
C VAL A 141 -9.36 7.78 1.74
N THR A 142 -8.32 7.81 2.57
CA THR A 142 -7.20 8.75 2.38
C THR A 142 -5.88 8.21 2.89
N ALA A 143 -4.76 8.59 2.26
CA ALA A 143 -3.43 8.34 2.81
C ALA A 143 -3.12 9.18 4.05
N THR A 144 -3.69 10.39 4.10
CA THR A 144 -3.36 11.39 5.09
C THR A 144 -4.61 12.16 5.46
N PRO A 145 -4.97 12.21 6.73
CA PRO A 145 -6.17 12.93 7.14
C PRO A 145 -5.98 14.44 7.33
N ALA A 146 -4.78 14.85 7.74
CA ALA A 146 -4.47 16.25 8.01
C ALA A 146 -4.43 17.04 6.70
N ARG A 147 -5.29 18.06 6.61
CA ARG A 147 -5.33 18.97 5.46
C ARG A 147 -4.32 20.09 5.66
N GLY A 148 -3.55 20.40 4.62
CA GLY A 148 -2.57 21.49 4.66
C GLY A 148 -3.17 22.89 4.79
N ASP A 149 -4.49 23.04 4.67
CA ASP A 149 -5.23 24.31 4.82
C ASP A 149 -5.87 24.49 6.20
N GLY A 150 -5.65 23.57 7.15
CA GLY A 150 -6.17 23.64 8.52
C GLY A 150 -7.68 23.49 8.65
N LYS A 151 -8.41 23.29 7.54
CA LYS A 151 -9.85 22.99 7.59
C LYS A 151 -10.02 21.49 7.74
N GLY A 152 -10.62 21.04 8.83
CA GLY A 152 -10.82 19.62 9.07
C GLY A 152 -11.74 18.93 8.04
N LEU A 153 -11.70 17.61 8.00
CA LEU A 153 -12.68 16.77 7.27
C LEU A 153 -14.05 16.70 7.97
N ARG A 154 -14.22 17.45 9.06
CA ARG A 154 -15.38 17.42 9.96
C ARG A 154 -16.70 17.78 9.26
N ALA A 155 -16.63 18.60 8.21
CA ALA A 155 -17.79 19.00 7.42
C ALA A 155 -18.46 17.82 6.69
N VAL A 156 -17.73 16.71 6.48
CA VAL A 156 -18.24 15.51 5.81
C VAL A 156 -18.23 14.30 6.74
N PHE A 157 -17.21 14.18 7.59
CA PHE A 157 -16.98 13.01 8.44
C PHE A 157 -16.97 13.37 9.92
N ASP A 158 -17.74 12.65 10.73
CA ASP A 158 -17.74 12.78 12.19
C ASP A 158 -16.92 11.70 12.91
N ASN A 159 -16.44 10.69 12.18
CA ASN A 159 -15.68 9.59 12.73
C ASN A 159 -14.65 9.03 11.73
N CYS A 160 -13.64 8.37 12.27
CA CYS A 160 -12.69 7.56 11.52
C CYS A 160 -12.87 6.10 11.96
N CYS A 161 -13.36 5.24 11.08
CA CYS A 161 -13.60 3.83 11.42
C CYS A 161 -12.31 3.07 11.68
N ASP A 162 -11.21 3.45 11.03
CA ASP A 162 -9.95 2.73 11.11
C ASP A 162 -8.77 3.50 10.52
N GLN A 163 -7.56 3.19 11.00
CA GLN A 163 -6.32 3.74 10.48
C GLN A 163 -5.22 2.67 10.44
N ILE A 164 -4.58 2.50 9.29
CA ILE A 164 -3.41 1.65 9.14
C ILE A 164 -2.15 2.44 8.80
N SER A 165 -1.12 2.25 9.61
CA SER A 165 0.16 2.96 9.49
C SER A 165 1.11 2.28 8.51
N LEU A 166 2.09 3.04 8.01
CA LEU A 166 3.18 2.52 7.20
C LEU A 166 3.96 1.43 7.94
N HIS A 167 4.29 1.66 9.22
CA HIS A 167 4.96 0.68 10.07
C HIS A 167 4.23 -0.64 10.09
N SER A 168 2.91 -0.63 10.30
CA SER A 168 2.11 -1.86 10.33
C SER A 168 2.18 -2.61 9.00
N LEU A 169 2.16 -1.89 7.87
CA LEU A 169 2.26 -2.51 6.54
C LEU A 169 3.65 -3.09 6.26
N VAL A 170 4.72 -2.46 6.76
CA VAL A 170 6.10 -2.98 6.65
C VAL A 170 6.29 -4.18 7.57
N ALA A 171 5.87 -4.08 8.82
CA ALA A 171 5.87 -5.15 9.81
C ALA A 171 5.08 -6.37 9.33
N MET A 172 4.00 -6.14 8.57
CA MET A 172 3.21 -7.21 7.94
C MET A 172 3.73 -7.63 6.55
N GLY A 173 4.89 -7.14 6.10
CA GLY A 173 5.49 -7.54 4.81
C GLY A 173 4.73 -7.09 3.56
N PHE A 174 3.73 -6.23 3.68
CA PHE A 174 2.98 -5.69 2.55
C PHE A 174 3.68 -4.50 1.87
N LEU A 175 4.69 -3.93 2.53
CA LEU A 175 5.59 -2.89 2.03
C LEU A 175 7.03 -3.20 2.47
N VAL A 176 8.01 -2.74 1.68
CA VAL A 176 9.44 -2.81 2.03
C VAL A 176 9.84 -1.66 2.94
N LYS A 177 10.89 -1.87 3.74
CA LYS A 177 11.39 -0.89 4.69
C LYS A 177 11.97 0.34 3.96
N PRO A 178 11.56 1.57 4.31
CA PRO A 178 12.22 2.77 3.81
C PRO A 178 13.55 3.02 4.54
N ARG A 179 14.57 3.47 3.81
CA ARG A 179 15.85 3.96 4.34
C ARG A 179 16.01 5.41 3.90
N THR A 180 15.77 6.32 4.84
CA THR A 180 15.68 7.76 4.57
C THR A 180 17.00 8.46 4.85
N PHE A 181 17.38 9.36 3.95
CA PHE A 181 18.57 10.21 4.07
C PHE A 181 18.17 11.65 3.76
N VAL A 182 18.44 12.54 4.71
CA VAL A 182 18.34 13.99 4.47
C VAL A 182 19.67 14.44 3.88
N CYS A 183 19.63 14.96 2.65
CA CYS A 183 20.79 15.34 1.88
C CYS A 183 20.83 16.86 1.70
N THR A 184 21.56 17.55 2.56
CA THR A 184 21.66 19.02 2.50
C THR A 184 22.72 19.47 1.51
N LEU A 185 22.31 20.22 0.49
CA LEU A 185 23.23 20.87 -0.45
C LEU A 185 23.74 22.19 0.14
N GLY A 186 25.00 22.52 -0.11
CA GLY A 186 25.63 23.73 0.43
C GLY A 186 24.81 24.99 0.14
N GLY A 187 24.46 25.73 1.20
CA GLY A 187 23.72 27.01 1.10
C GLY A 187 22.22 26.90 0.75
N THR A 188 21.65 25.69 0.75
CA THR A 188 20.22 25.50 0.42
C THR A 188 19.30 25.49 1.63
N ASP A 189 19.79 25.06 2.80
CA ASP A 189 18.95 24.72 3.95
C ASP A 189 18.09 25.89 4.46
N GLU A 190 18.74 27.02 4.76
CA GLU A 190 18.09 28.24 5.22
C GLU A 190 17.17 28.84 4.13
N LYS A 191 17.58 28.73 2.86
CA LYS A 191 16.80 29.24 1.72
C LYS A 191 15.52 28.43 1.52
N LEU A 192 15.60 27.10 1.65
CA LEU A 192 14.44 26.22 1.60
C LEU A 192 13.52 26.43 2.81
N ALA A 193 14.09 26.60 4.01
CA ALA A 193 13.32 26.87 5.23
C ALA A 193 12.55 28.20 5.17
N SER A 194 13.08 29.20 4.46
CA SER A 194 12.47 30.53 4.28
C SER A 194 11.54 30.64 3.07
N LEU A 195 11.31 29.55 2.33
CA LEU A 195 10.36 29.55 1.22
C LEU A 195 8.95 29.90 1.70
N ARG A 196 8.36 30.89 1.03
CA ARG A 196 6.98 31.28 1.30
C ARG A 196 6.01 30.32 0.60
N LYS A 197 4.88 30.09 1.26
CA LYS A 197 3.72 29.45 0.64
C LYS A 197 2.94 30.50 -0.16
N THR A 198 2.45 30.10 -1.32
CA THR A 198 1.54 30.88 -2.15
C THR A 198 0.16 30.98 -1.49
N ARG A 199 -0.76 31.74 -2.09
CA ARG A 199 -2.15 31.86 -1.60
C ARG A 199 -2.90 30.51 -1.53
N SER A 200 -2.45 29.49 -2.27
CA SER A 200 -3.03 28.14 -2.21
C SER A 200 -2.49 27.30 -1.04
N GLY A 201 -1.53 27.82 -0.26
CA GLY A 201 -0.88 27.07 0.82
C GLY A 201 0.25 26.14 0.35
N GLU A 202 0.60 26.18 -0.94
CA GLU A 202 1.70 25.41 -1.52
C GLU A 202 2.98 26.26 -1.62
N TYR A 203 4.14 25.63 -1.54
CA TYR A 203 5.42 26.30 -1.74
C TYR A 203 5.53 26.77 -3.19
N ASP A 204 6.15 27.92 -3.40
CA ASP A 204 6.49 28.36 -4.75
C ASP A 204 7.59 27.47 -5.32
N MET A 205 7.23 26.61 -6.27
CA MET A 205 8.16 25.67 -6.90
C MET A 205 9.21 26.37 -7.78
N HIS A 206 8.93 27.57 -8.31
CA HIS A 206 9.95 28.34 -9.02
C HIS A 206 11.00 28.86 -8.06
N LYS A 207 10.60 29.36 -6.88
CA LYS A 207 11.55 29.73 -5.81
C LYS A 207 12.33 28.54 -5.27
N ALA A 208 11.70 27.38 -5.14
CA ALA A 208 12.42 26.16 -4.79
C ALA A 208 13.45 25.77 -5.86
N ALA A 209 13.12 25.92 -7.15
CA ALA A 209 14.07 25.68 -8.24
C ALA A 209 15.23 26.69 -8.23
N GLU A 210 15.01 27.99 -7.98
CA GLU A 210 16.09 28.98 -7.85
C GLU A 210 17.16 28.57 -6.80
N VAL A 211 16.76 27.80 -5.78
CA VAL A 211 17.65 27.33 -4.72
C VAL A 211 18.33 26.01 -5.05
N LEU A 212 17.64 25.09 -5.72
CA LEU A 212 18.07 23.71 -5.96
C LEU A 212 18.71 23.49 -7.32
N ASP A 213 18.30 24.26 -8.33
CA ASP A 213 18.66 24.07 -9.73
C ASP A 213 19.95 24.82 -10.09
N LEU A 214 21.04 24.41 -9.45
CA LEU A 214 22.39 24.85 -9.81
C LEU A 214 23.16 23.65 -10.35
N ALA A 215 24.04 23.85 -11.35
CA ALA A 215 24.84 22.77 -11.93
C ALA A 215 25.58 21.96 -10.85
N VAL A 216 26.24 22.64 -9.91
CA VAL A 216 26.94 22.01 -8.77
C VAL A 216 26.02 21.20 -7.85
N HIS A 217 24.76 21.60 -7.73
CA HIS A 217 23.74 20.92 -6.94
C HIS A 217 23.25 19.68 -7.68
N ASN A 218 22.92 19.81 -8.96
CA ASN A 218 22.49 18.70 -9.82
C ASN A 218 23.59 17.61 -9.90
N GLU A 219 24.86 17.99 -10.05
CA GLU A 219 26.00 17.05 -10.00
C GLU A 219 26.12 16.36 -8.63
N ALA A 220 25.92 17.10 -7.54
CA ALA A 220 25.95 16.55 -6.19
C ALA A 220 24.83 15.54 -5.95
N VAL A 221 23.62 15.79 -6.47
CA VAL A 221 22.50 14.86 -6.39
C VAL A 221 22.84 13.54 -7.07
N VAL A 222 23.39 13.58 -8.29
CA VAL A 222 23.76 12.36 -9.02
C VAL A 222 24.86 11.60 -8.30
N ARG A 223 25.83 12.31 -7.70
CA ARG A 223 26.91 11.68 -6.91
C ARG A 223 26.37 10.96 -5.67
N GLU A 224 25.54 11.61 -4.86
CA GLU A 224 24.95 10.97 -3.67
C GLU A 224 23.99 9.85 -4.04
N TRP A 225 23.21 10.02 -5.12
CA TRP A 225 22.38 8.96 -5.68
C TRP A 225 23.22 7.74 -6.08
N ARG A 226 24.33 7.93 -6.79
CA ARG A 226 25.20 6.82 -7.20
C ARG A 226 25.80 6.10 -6.00
N LYS A 227 26.18 6.83 -4.96
CA LYS A 227 26.76 6.29 -3.72
C LYS A 227 25.75 5.45 -2.94
N LEU A 228 24.50 5.90 -2.82
CA LEU A 228 23.50 5.26 -1.96
C LEU A 228 22.60 4.29 -2.73
N ALA A 229 22.14 4.67 -3.93
CA ALA A 229 21.17 3.91 -4.72
C ALA A 229 21.80 3.01 -5.78
N GLY A 230 22.92 3.41 -6.39
CA GLY A 230 23.63 2.58 -7.36
C GLY A 230 22.82 2.26 -8.63
N ASP A 231 22.53 0.98 -8.84
CA ASP A 231 21.82 0.41 -10.01
C ASP A 231 20.29 0.38 -9.85
N ARG A 232 19.77 0.80 -8.69
CA ARG A 232 18.34 0.80 -8.38
C ARG A 232 17.52 1.60 -9.38
N LYS A 233 16.30 1.12 -9.63
CA LYS A 233 15.27 1.88 -10.34
C LYS A 233 14.83 3.06 -9.49
N THR A 234 14.94 4.26 -10.04
CA THR A 234 14.77 5.51 -9.31
C THR A 234 13.72 6.40 -9.93
N ILE A 235 12.87 6.99 -9.08
CA ILE A 235 12.02 8.13 -9.46
C ILE A 235 12.54 9.40 -8.79
N VAL A 236 12.71 10.45 -9.58
CA VAL A 236 13.16 11.77 -9.11
C VAL A 236 12.01 12.76 -9.24
N PHE A 237 11.66 13.43 -8.15
CA PHE A 237 10.59 14.45 -8.10
C PHE A 237 11.21 15.85 -8.06
N CYS A 238 11.13 16.58 -9.18
CA CYS A 238 11.69 17.93 -9.30
C CYS A 238 10.62 19.03 -9.08
N SER A 239 11.09 20.24 -8.78
CA SER A 239 10.22 21.41 -8.58
C SER A 239 9.55 21.92 -9.86
N THR A 240 10.31 22.08 -10.95
CA THR A 240 9.83 22.66 -12.22
C THR A 240 10.32 21.83 -13.41
N VAL A 241 9.69 22.01 -14.58
CA VAL A 241 10.08 21.31 -15.81
C VAL A 241 11.52 21.62 -16.21
N GLU A 242 11.95 22.87 -16.05
CA GLU A 242 13.32 23.27 -16.39
C GLU A 242 14.36 22.64 -15.46
N HIS A 243 14.11 22.67 -14.15
CA HIS A 243 14.94 21.96 -13.17
C HIS A 243 15.00 20.45 -13.47
N ALA A 244 13.88 19.86 -13.89
CA ALA A 244 13.86 18.45 -14.29
C ALA A 244 14.69 18.15 -15.55
N ARG A 245 14.80 19.11 -16.49
CA ARG A 245 15.70 19.00 -17.66
C ARG A 245 17.16 19.06 -17.24
N HIS A 246 17.56 20.03 -16.42
CA HIS A 246 18.95 20.12 -15.95
C HIS A 246 19.36 18.90 -15.10
N VAL A 247 18.46 18.39 -14.27
CA VAL A 247 18.69 17.15 -13.51
C VAL A 247 18.83 15.95 -14.45
N LEU A 248 17.96 15.84 -15.46
CA LEU A 248 18.09 14.80 -16.49
C LEU A 248 19.46 14.88 -17.19
N GLU A 249 19.89 16.07 -17.61
CA GLU A 249 21.20 16.30 -18.22
C GLU A 249 22.35 15.87 -17.31
N ALA A 250 22.29 16.19 -16.02
CA ALA A 250 23.30 15.76 -15.05
C ALA A 250 23.38 14.22 -14.91
N PHE A 251 22.23 13.53 -14.92
CA PHE A 251 22.20 12.06 -14.92
C PHE A 251 22.80 11.48 -16.20
N LEU A 252 22.42 12.02 -17.36
CA LEU A 252 22.91 11.56 -18.67
C LEU A 252 24.42 11.82 -18.82
N ALA A 253 24.91 12.97 -18.38
CA ALA A 253 26.33 13.33 -18.42
C ALA A 253 27.20 12.38 -17.60
N GLN A 254 26.65 11.79 -16.54
CA GLN A 254 27.34 10.77 -15.73
C GLN A 254 27.07 9.33 -16.22
N GLY A 255 26.40 9.15 -17.36
CA GLY A 255 26.15 7.84 -17.97
C GLY A 255 24.97 7.05 -17.39
N ALA A 256 24.10 7.68 -16.59
CA ALA A 256 22.88 7.01 -16.13
C ALA A 256 21.84 6.95 -17.25
N ARG A 257 21.09 5.83 -17.33
CA ARG A 257 19.96 5.71 -18.26
C ARG A 257 18.76 6.46 -17.70
N ALA A 258 18.66 7.75 -18.00
CA ALA A 258 17.63 8.62 -17.46
C ALA A 258 16.63 9.09 -18.54
N ALA A 259 15.40 9.39 -18.11
CA ALA A 259 14.40 10.00 -18.96
C ALA A 259 13.50 10.95 -18.15
N LEU A 260 12.87 11.90 -18.84
CA LEU A 260 11.97 12.89 -18.24
C LEU A 260 10.52 12.61 -18.66
N VAL A 261 9.60 12.65 -17.70
CA VAL A 261 8.16 12.66 -17.96
C VAL A 261 7.53 13.95 -17.43
N THR A 262 6.79 14.65 -18.29
CA THR A 262 6.10 15.91 -18.00
C THR A 262 4.61 15.81 -18.31
N GLY A 263 3.82 16.76 -17.77
CA GLY A 263 2.37 16.81 -18.01
C GLY A 263 2.00 17.09 -19.48
N ASP A 264 2.85 17.82 -20.19
CA ASP A 264 2.64 18.21 -21.60
C ASP A 264 2.96 17.07 -22.59
N MET A 265 3.53 15.96 -22.10
CA MET A 265 3.86 14.81 -22.93
C MET A 265 2.59 14.12 -23.45
N PRO A 266 2.48 13.86 -24.78
CA PRO A 266 1.37 13.14 -25.37
C PRO A 266 1.12 11.79 -24.67
N ALA A 267 -0.16 11.41 -24.50
CA ALA A 267 -0.53 10.22 -23.72
C ALA A 267 0.11 8.92 -24.24
N GLY A 268 0.24 8.76 -25.56
CA GLY A 268 0.88 7.60 -26.18
C GLY A 268 2.38 7.53 -25.89
N GLU A 269 3.08 8.66 -25.99
CA GLU A 269 4.51 8.77 -25.68
C GLU A 269 4.77 8.52 -24.19
N ARG A 270 3.95 9.14 -23.33
CA ARG A 270 4.00 8.93 -21.87
C ARG A 270 3.83 7.45 -21.53
N LYS A 271 2.85 6.77 -22.12
CA LYS A 271 2.64 5.34 -21.90
C LYS A 271 3.85 4.51 -22.32
N ALA A 272 4.39 4.75 -23.52
CA ALA A 272 5.56 4.03 -24.02
C ALA A 272 6.80 4.25 -23.14
N LEU A 273 7.01 5.46 -22.61
CA LEU A 273 8.10 5.75 -21.70
C LEU A 273 7.96 5.01 -20.36
N LEU A 274 6.76 5.00 -19.77
CA LEU A 274 6.51 4.26 -18.53
C LEU A 274 6.71 2.75 -18.72
N GLU A 275 6.27 2.20 -19.85
CA GLU A 275 6.52 0.79 -20.20
C GLU A 275 8.01 0.48 -20.35
N ARG A 276 8.82 1.41 -20.89
CA ARG A 276 10.29 1.28 -20.93
C ARG A 276 10.94 1.38 -19.56
N PHE A 277 10.38 2.19 -18.66
CA PHE A 277 10.88 2.31 -17.30
C PHE A 277 10.57 1.07 -16.47
N ASP A 278 9.42 0.42 -16.67
CA ASP A 278 9.07 -0.82 -15.97
C ASP A 278 9.95 -2.02 -16.40
N LYS A 279 10.51 -2.01 -17.62
CA LYS A 279 11.44 -3.06 -18.07
C LYS A 279 12.80 -2.93 -17.38
N VAL A 280 13.17 -3.92 -16.56
CA VAL A 280 14.41 -3.90 -15.76
C VAL A 280 15.66 -4.18 -16.60
N ASP A 281 15.60 -5.15 -17.52
CA ASP A 281 16.77 -5.64 -18.27
C ASP A 281 16.82 -5.24 -19.75
N ALA A 282 16.05 -4.23 -20.17
CA ALA A 282 16.08 -3.79 -21.55
C ALA A 282 17.35 -2.96 -21.83
N ALA A 283 18.08 -3.29 -22.92
CA ALA A 283 19.19 -2.49 -23.44
C ALA A 283 18.80 -1.02 -23.66
N ASN A 284 17.53 -0.76 -24.00
CA ASN A 284 16.92 0.58 -24.15
C ASN A 284 16.03 0.98 -22.95
N GLY A 285 16.16 0.32 -21.81
CA GLY A 285 15.39 0.58 -20.59
C GLY A 285 15.82 1.87 -19.89
N VAL A 286 14.93 2.41 -19.06
CA VAL A 286 15.19 3.61 -18.26
C VAL A 286 15.45 3.20 -16.82
N GLN A 287 16.56 3.62 -16.23
CA GLN A 287 16.87 3.38 -14.82
C GLN A 287 16.33 4.49 -13.92
N VAL A 288 16.46 5.75 -14.37
CA VAL A 288 16.07 6.95 -13.60
C VAL A 288 14.96 7.68 -14.34
N LEU A 289 13.80 7.81 -13.71
CA LEU A 289 12.68 8.56 -14.26
C LEU A 289 12.51 9.88 -13.50
N VAL A 290 12.89 10.97 -14.15
CA VAL A 290 12.72 12.33 -13.64
C VAL A 290 11.31 12.80 -13.98
N ASN A 291 10.62 13.43 -13.03
CA ASN A 291 9.26 13.89 -13.23
C ASN A 291 8.92 15.19 -12.50
N VAL A 292 7.87 15.86 -12.99
CA VAL A 292 7.28 17.04 -12.35
C VAL A 292 5.77 16.86 -12.29
N ALA A 293 5.23 16.64 -11.08
CA ALA A 293 3.79 16.52 -10.80
C ALA A 293 3.01 15.42 -11.56
N VAL A 294 3.69 14.58 -12.35
CA VAL A 294 3.06 13.47 -13.10
C VAL A 294 2.96 12.22 -12.25
N LEU A 295 4.04 11.80 -11.59
CA LEU A 295 4.13 10.50 -10.89
C LEU A 295 3.76 10.61 -9.41
N THR A 296 3.26 11.77 -8.97
CA THR A 296 2.82 11.98 -7.59
C THR A 296 1.62 11.09 -7.26
N GLU A 297 0.78 10.79 -8.25
CA GLU A 297 -0.43 9.97 -8.14
C GLU A 297 -0.56 9.00 -9.33
N GLY A 298 -1.20 7.84 -9.12
CA GLY A 298 -1.61 6.94 -10.20
C GLY A 298 -0.54 6.07 -10.88
N TYR A 299 0.75 6.35 -10.71
CA TYR A 299 1.81 5.46 -11.22
C TYR A 299 2.18 4.34 -10.24
N ASP A 300 2.32 3.12 -10.76
CA ASP A 300 2.47 1.89 -9.98
C ASP A 300 3.55 0.97 -10.55
N SER A 301 4.81 1.32 -10.31
CA SER A 301 5.97 0.50 -10.67
C SER A 301 6.54 -0.19 -9.43
N GLN A 302 6.47 -1.51 -9.39
CA GLN A 302 6.99 -2.32 -8.28
C GLN A 302 8.53 -2.31 -8.18
N PRO A 303 9.30 -2.36 -9.30
CA PRO A 303 10.76 -2.40 -9.26
C PRO A 303 11.42 -1.16 -8.66
N VAL A 304 10.72 -0.01 -8.62
CA VAL A 304 11.26 1.25 -8.06
C VAL A 304 11.68 1.04 -6.62
N SER A 305 12.98 1.14 -6.35
CA SER A 305 13.56 0.91 -5.01
C SER A 305 14.38 2.11 -4.53
N CYS A 306 14.27 3.25 -5.23
CA CYS A 306 14.80 4.53 -4.80
C CYS A 306 13.88 5.70 -5.20
N VAL A 307 13.67 6.64 -4.28
CA VAL A 307 12.93 7.88 -4.49
C VAL A 307 13.83 9.06 -4.12
N VAL A 308 13.93 10.04 -5.02
CA VAL A 308 14.69 11.27 -4.80
C VAL A 308 13.72 12.45 -4.77
N LEU A 309 13.71 13.20 -3.67
CA LEU A 309 12.90 14.41 -3.49
C LEU A 309 13.78 15.64 -3.75
N LEU A 310 13.64 16.25 -4.93
CA LEU A 310 14.25 17.52 -5.33
C LEU A 310 13.23 18.66 -5.32
N ARG A 311 12.36 18.64 -4.31
CA ARG A 311 11.40 19.70 -4.05
C ARG A 311 10.95 19.67 -2.59
N PRO A 312 10.61 20.82 -2.00
CA PRO A 312 9.89 20.84 -0.74
C PRO A 312 8.45 20.38 -0.94
N CYS A 313 7.96 19.56 -0.01
CA CYS A 313 6.56 19.19 0.07
C CYS A 313 5.84 20.15 1.02
N SER A 314 4.77 20.80 0.56
CA SER A 314 3.99 21.71 1.41
C SER A 314 3.13 21.01 2.44
N GLN A 315 2.85 19.73 2.19
CA GLN A 315 2.02 18.85 3.00
C GLN A 315 2.70 17.48 3.16
N LYS A 316 2.54 16.88 4.34
CA LYS A 316 3.02 15.51 4.64
C LYS A 316 2.42 14.47 3.69
N SER A 317 1.19 14.71 3.22
CA SER A 317 0.47 13.90 2.24
C SER A 317 1.25 13.66 0.96
N ALA A 318 1.67 14.75 0.31
CA ALA A 318 2.42 14.71 -0.93
C ALA A 318 3.75 13.96 -0.75
N MET A 319 4.45 14.20 0.36
CA MET A 319 5.69 13.49 0.69
C MET A 319 5.46 11.98 0.81
N LEU A 320 4.46 11.55 1.59
CA LEU A 320 4.15 10.13 1.80
C LEU A 320 3.64 9.45 0.52
N GLN A 321 2.95 10.18 -0.36
CA GLN A 321 2.54 9.67 -1.68
C GLN A 321 3.74 9.42 -2.59
N MET A 322 4.70 10.35 -2.64
CA MET A 322 5.93 10.21 -3.43
C MET A 322 6.79 9.06 -2.91
N ILE A 323 7.07 9.03 -1.60
CA ILE A 323 7.87 7.97 -0.97
C ILE A 323 7.20 6.61 -1.16
N GLY A 324 5.88 6.54 -0.94
CA GLY A 324 5.11 5.30 -1.06
C GLY A 324 5.15 4.63 -2.44
N ARG A 325 5.60 5.33 -3.50
CA ARG A 325 5.83 4.73 -4.82
C ARG A 325 6.96 3.70 -4.78
N GLY A 326 7.98 3.94 -3.97
CA GLY A 326 9.13 3.06 -3.83
C GLY A 326 8.95 1.93 -2.81
N LEU A 327 7.90 1.95 -1.98
CA LEU A 327 7.77 1.01 -0.86
C LEU A 327 7.05 -0.31 -1.20
N ARG A 328 6.52 -0.47 -2.41
CA ARG A 328 5.79 -1.69 -2.78
C ARG A 328 6.71 -2.89 -2.89
N VAL A 329 6.23 -4.08 -2.51
CA VAL A 329 6.90 -5.34 -2.82
C VAL A 329 6.90 -5.62 -4.32
N VAL A 330 7.84 -6.45 -4.77
CA VAL A 330 7.95 -6.88 -6.18
C VAL A 330 7.29 -8.23 -6.35
N ASP A 331 6.43 -8.35 -7.37
CA ASP A 331 5.88 -9.61 -7.82
C ASP A 331 6.85 -10.26 -8.84
N PRO A 332 7.54 -11.36 -8.51
CA PRO A 332 8.50 -11.99 -9.41
C PRO A 332 7.86 -12.70 -10.60
N ALA A 333 6.53 -12.94 -10.59
CA ALA A 333 5.85 -13.41 -11.78
C ALA A 333 5.77 -12.30 -12.85
N ILE A 334 5.76 -11.03 -12.42
CA ILE A 334 5.79 -9.86 -13.31
C ILE A 334 7.23 -9.42 -13.59
N TYR A 335 8.09 -9.47 -12.56
CA TYR A 335 9.48 -9.01 -12.60
C TYR A 335 10.44 -10.12 -12.14
N PRO A 336 10.67 -11.15 -12.98
CA PRO A 336 11.56 -12.26 -12.63
C PRO A 336 12.99 -11.74 -12.39
N GLY A 337 13.68 -12.32 -11.41
CA GLY A 337 15.06 -11.95 -11.06
C GLY A 337 15.20 -10.67 -10.23
N VAL A 338 14.13 -9.89 -10.04
CA VAL A 338 14.19 -8.64 -9.27
C VAL A 338 13.92 -8.91 -7.79
N VAL A 339 14.93 -8.68 -6.96
CA VAL A 339 14.84 -8.79 -5.49
C VAL A 339 14.82 -7.40 -4.87
N LYS A 340 13.84 -7.13 -4.01
CA LYS A 340 13.68 -5.83 -3.35
C LYS A 340 13.46 -5.99 -1.86
N LYS A 341 14.50 -5.66 -1.08
CA LYS A 341 14.47 -5.74 0.40
C LYS A 341 14.08 -4.42 1.05
N ASP A 342 14.52 -3.30 0.48
CA ASP A 342 14.32 -1.96 1.02
C ASP A 342 14.06 -0.93 -0.09
N CYS A 343 13.72 0.29 0.31
CA CYS A 343 13.62 1.44 -0.58
C CYS A 343 14.43 2.62 -0.03
N ILE A 344 15.33 3.17 -0.84
CA ILE A 344 16.11 4.34 -0.47
C ILE A 344 15.32 5.62 -0.75
N VAL A 345 15.31 6.54 0.21
CA VAL A 345 14.68 7.85 0.06
C VAL A 345 15.74 8.92 0.28
N LEU A 346 16.06 9.68 -0.76
CA LEU A 346 17.00 10.80 -0.69
C LEU A 346 16.21 12.10 -0.71
N ASP A 347 16.26 12.86 0.37
CA ASP A 347 15.54 14.13 0.51
C ASP A 347 16.49 15.31 0.46
N PHE A 348 16.52 15.98 -0.69
CA PHE A 348 17.22 17.25 -0.89
C PHE A 348 16.31 18.46 -0.70
N GLY A 349 14.99 18.23 -0.62
CA GLY A 349 13.97 19.27 -0.52
C GLY A 349 13.57 19.63 0.90
N ARG A 350 14.23 19.08 1.93
CA ARG A 350 13.96 19.31 3.36
C ARG A 350 12.55 18.87 3.79
N SER A 351 11.91 17.96 3.05
CA SER A 351 10.56 17.50 3.33
C SER A 351 10.48 16.64 4.60
N LEU A 352 11.42 15.71 4.80
CA LEU A 352 11.52 14.86 5.98
C LEU A 352 11.80 15.67 7.24
N VAL A 353 12.62 16.72 7.13
CA VAL A 353 12.88 17.65 8.25
C VAL A 353 11.62 18.45 8.59
N THR A 354 10.89 18.90 7.57
CA THR A 354 9.68 19.73 7.76
C THR A 354 8.51 18.96 8.37
N HIS A 355 8.27 17.71 7.92
CA HIS A 355 7.09 16.93 8.30
C HIS A 355 7.36 15.88 9.39
N GLY A 356 8.62 15.74 9.81
CA GLY A 356 9.06 14.77 10.81
C GLY A 356 8.90 13.32 10.33
N ASP A 357 8.73 12.42 11.30
CA ASP A 357 8.65 10.98 11.06
C ASP A 357 7.56 10.62 10.03
N MET A 358 7.81 9.61 9.20
CA MET A 358 6.87 9.11 8.19
C MET A 358 5.62 8.46 8.82
N GLU A 359 5.60 8.37 10.15
CA GLU A 359 4.58 7.67 10.90
C GLU A 359 3.40 8.55 11.33
N SER A 360 2.23 7.91 11.34
CA SER A 360 1.19 8.16 12.34
C SER A 360 1.04 6.85 13.08
N LYS A 361 1.50 6.79 14.33
CA LYS A 361 1.45 5.55 15.12
C LYS A 361 -0.01 5.19 15.39
N VAL A 362 -0.33 3.91 15.21
CA VAL A 362 -1.59 3.31 15.63
C VAL A 362 -1.26 2.06 16.42
N ARG A 363 -1.72 2.01 17.67
CA ARG A 363 -1.91 0.78 18.43
C ARG A 363 -3.38 0.39 18.30
N LEU A 364 -3.64 -0.83 17.88
CA LEU A 364 -5.00 -1.39 17.86
C LEU A 364 -5.38 -1.69 19.32
N ASP A 365 -6.29 -0.88 19.86
CA ASP A 365 -6.99 -1.11 21.12
C ASP A 365 -8.49 -0.97 20.85
N ASP A 366 -9.30 -1.85 21.44
CA ASP A 366 -10.67 -2.16 21.01
C ASP A 366 -11.75 -1.09 21.26
N LYS A 367 -11.41 0.07 21.84
CA LYS A 367 -12.39 1.14 22.07
C LYS A 367 -11.95 2.48 21.47
N PRO A 368 -12.73 3.08 20.54
CA PRO A 368 -12.42 4.39 19.99
C PRO A 368 -12.40 5.47 21.08
N LYS A 369 -11.61 6.51 20.86
CA LYS A 369 -11.56 7.72 21.70
C LYS A 369 -12.22 8.89 20.99
N THR A 370 -12.74 9.84 21.76
CA THR A 370 -13.30 11.07 21.22
C THR A 370 -12.23 12.16 21.17
N CYS A 371 -12.10 12.83 20.03
CA CYS A 371 -11.22 13.99 19.88
C CYS A 371 -11.76 15.16 20.73
N PRO A 372 -10.95 15.74 21.64
CA PRO A 372 -11.42 16.85 22.48
C PRO A 372 -11.66 18.14 21.69
N GLU A 373 -11.05 18.28 20.51
CA GLU A 373 -11.13 19.51 19.71
C GLU A 373 -12.31 19.51 18.72
N CYS A 374 -12.57 18.41 18.03
CA CYS A 374 -13.63 18.34 17.02
C CYS A 374 -14.77 17.36 17.36
N GLY A 375 -14.70 16.69 18.51
CA GLY A 375 -15.69 15.71 18.96
C GLY A 375 -15.73 14.42 18.14
N ALA A 376 -14.79 14.21 17.21
CA ALA A 376 -14.81 13.05 16.33
C ALA A 376 -14.40 11.76 17.05
N GLU A 377 -15.07 10.66 16.75
CA GLU A 377 -14.67 9.34 17.22
C GLU A 377 -13.57 8.76 16.34
N ILE A 378 -12.45 8.39 16.96
CA ILE A 378 -11.25 7.93 16.25
C ILE A 378 -10.62 6.73 16.98
N PRO A 379 -9.83 5.88 16.32
CA PRO A 379 -9.17 4.75 16.99
C PRO A 379 -8.22 5.20 18.11
N ARG A 380 -8.15 4.44 19.22
CA ARG A 380 -7.46 4.86 20.45
C ARG A 380 -5.97 5.14 20.25
N GLY A 381 -5.28 4.27 19.52
CA GLY A 381 -3.83 4.35 19.35
C GLY A 381 -3.36 5.43 18.40
N VAL A 382 -4.26 6.24 17.84
CA VAL A 382 -3.96 7.33 16.91
C VAL A 382 -3.34 8.51 17.65
N MET A 383 -2.14 8.93 17.26
CA MET A 383 -1.42 10.04 17.91
C MET A 383 -1.79 11.44 17.40
N GLU A 384 -2.51 11.54 16.28
CA GLU A 384 -2.97 12.80 15.70
C GLU A 384 -4.37 12.61 15.10
N CYS A 385 -5.33 13.47 15.42
CA CYS A 385 -6.73 13.30 15.03
C CYS A 385 -6.88 13.35 13.49
N PRO A 386 -7.44 12.30 12.86
CA PRO A 386 -7.60 12.23 11.42
C PRO A 386 -8.69 13.14 10.83
N ILE A 387 -9.34 13.95 11.66
CA ILE A 387 -10.42 14.82 11.20
C ILE A 387 -10.03 16.29 11.35
N CYS A 388 -9.37 16.68 12.44
CA CYS A 388 -8.98 18.07 12.69
C CYS A 388 -7.47 18.30 12.86
N GLY A 389 -6.64 17.26 12.94
CA GLY A 389 -5.19 17.41 13.15
C GLY A 389 -4.77 17.60 14.61
N HIS A 390 -5.68 17.46 15.58
CA HIS A 390 -5.35 17.54 17.01
C HIS A 390 -4.29 16.53 17.42
N ALA A 391 -3.13 16.99 17.91
CA ALA A 391 -2.07 16.12 18.42
C ALA A 391 -2.42 15.61 19.83
N PHE A 392 -2.46 14.29 20.02
CA PHE A 392 -2.69 13.69 21.32
C PHE A 392 -1.38 13.64 22.11
N LYS A 393 -1.43 14.02 23.39
CA LYS A 393 -0.30 13.80 24.30
C LYS A 393 0.00 12.30 24.36
N ALA A 394 1.27 11.92 24.22
CA ALA A 394 1.70 10.56 24.52
C ALA A 394 1.27 10.24 25.96
N PRO A 395 0.68 9.06 26.22
CA PRO A 395 0.35 8.69 27.58
C PRO A 395 1.64 8.77 28.41
N ALA A 396 1.57 9.45 29.55
CA ALA A 396 2.66 9.44 30.51
C ALA A 396 2.98 7.97 30.84
N ARG A 397 4.26 7.60 30.82
CA ARG A 397 4.68 6.30 31.35
C ARG A 397 4.27 6.28 32.83
N GLY A 398 3.36 5.37 33.19
CA GLY A 398 3.00 5.09 34.58
C GLY A 398 1.68 5.71 35.06
N ALA A 399 0.62 4.90 35.05
CA ALA A 399 -0.41 4.86 36.09
C ALA A 399 -1.08 3.47 36.00
N GLY A 400 -0.36 2.47 36.50
CA GLY A 400 -0.77 1.07 36.47
C GLY A 400 0.43 0.16 36.61
N GLY A 401 1.17 0.29 37.71
CA GLY A 401 2.10 -0.74 38.17
C GLY A 401 1.38 -1.66 39.14
N ASP A 402 1.53 -2.97 38.97
CA ASP A 402 1.51 -3.93 40.07
C ASP A 402 2.79 -3.68 40.92
N PRO A 403 2.77 -3.75 42.27
CA PRO A 403 3.78 -3.07 43.09
C PRO A 403 5.12 -3.77 43.32
N ASP A 404 5.42 -4.93 42.73
CA ASP A 404 6.66 -5.66 43.01
C ASP A 404 7.29 -6.22 41.72
N GLY A 405 8.32 -5.54 41.22
CA GLY A 405 9.13 -6.02 40.09
C GLY A 405 10.01 -4.91 39.54
N GLU A 406 11.28 -4.90 39.92
CA GLU A 406 12.32 -4.10 39.29
C GLU A 406 12.38 -4.41 37.80
N ASP A 407 12.21 -3.42 36.93
CA ASP A 407 12.83 -3.43 35.61
C ASP A 407 13.13 -1.99 35.17
N GLY A 408 14.42 -1.74 34.99
CA GLY A 408 14.99 -0.50 34.48
C GLY A 408 14.71 -0.29 32.98
N PRO A 409 15.36 0.71 32.35
CA PRO A 409 15.06 1.09 30.98
C PRO A 409 15.54 0.01 30.00
N GLU A 410 14.66 -0.92 29.64
CA GLU A 410 14.93 -1.82 28.53
C GLU A 410 15.06 -1.01 27.23
N ALA A 411 16.27 -1.07 26.69
CA ALA A 411 16.51 -0.89 25.28
C ALA A 411 15.54 -1.78 24.51
N VAL A 412 14.97 -1.26 23.42
CA VAL A 412 14.09 -2.01 22.52
C VAL A 412 14.93 -3.06 21.79
N SER A 413 15.23 -4.16 22.47
CA SER A 413 15.81 -5.37 21.93
C SER A 413 14.85 -6.51 22.22
N ASN A 414 13.79 -6.59 21.44
CA ASN A 414 13.08 -7.82 21.04
C ASN A 414 11.83 -7.44 20.24
N VAL A 415 12.00 -7.32 18.92
CA VAL A 415 10.88 -7.37 17.97
C VAL A 415 10.51 -8.85 17.81
N SER A 416 9.79 -9.41 18.78
CA SER A 416 9.28 -10.79 18.74
C SER A 416 7.76 -10.88 18.55
N MET A 417 7.08 -9.74 18.39
CA MET A 417 5.61 -9.67 18.26
C MET A 417 5.06 -9.64 16.82
N GLU A 418 5.89 -9.58 15.78
CA GLU A 418 5.41 -9.33 14.39
C GLU A 418 5.10 -10.60 13.59
N GLU A 419 5.80 -11.71 13.84
CA GLU A 419 5.61 -12.94 13.07
C GLU A 419 4.29 -13.66 13.40
N VAL A 420 3.82 -13.48 14.64
CA VAL A 420 2.65 -14.18 15.20
C VAL A 420 1.33 -13.61 14.67
N ASP A 421 1.26 -12.32 14.28
CA ASP A 421 -0.03 -11.68 13.94
C ASP A 421 -0.45 -11.92 12.48
N LEU A 422 0.48 -11.91 11.52
CA LEU A 422 0.24 -12.24 10.11
C LEU A 422 -0.26 -13.67 9.90
N LEU A 423 0.41 -14.62 10.55
CA LEU A 423 0.14 -16.05 10.44
C LEU A 423 -1.19 -16.43 11.08
N ASN A 424 -1.53 -15.82 12.22
CA ASN A 424 -2.79 -16.07 12.91
C ASN A 424 -3.99 -15.41 12.21
N ALA A 425 -3.77 -14.30 11.52
CA ALA A 425 -4.83 -13.59 10.78
C ALA A 425 -5.09 -14.18 9.38
N SER A 426 -4.24 -15.09 8.89
CA SER A 426 -4.47 -15.77 7.61
C SER A 426 -5.61 -16.80 7.69
N PRO A 427 -6.47 -16.92 6.65
CA PRO A 427 -7.40 -18.05 6.57
C PRO A 427 -6.68 -19.38 6.29
N PHE A 428 -5.39 -19.33 5.93
CA PHE A 428 -4.54 -20.51 5.72
C PHE A 428 -3.60 -20.67 6.90
N ARG A 429 -3.45 -21.92 7.39
CA ARG A 429 -2.43 -22.23 8.37
C ARG A 429 -1.11 -22.51 7.64
N TRP A 430 -0.04 -21.86 8.07
CA TRP A 430 1.29 -22.17 7.58
C TRP A 430 1.90 -23.29 8.41
N CYS A 431 2.24 -24.41 7.77
CA CYS A 431 2.83 -25.57 8.41
C CYS A 431 4.33 -25.57 8.20
N ASP A 432 5.09 -25.62 9.29
CA ASP A 432 6.51 -25.93 9.24
C ASP A 432 6.67 -27.43 8.94
N ILE A 433 7.23 -27.74 7.77
CA ILE A 433 7.30 -29.12 7.27
C ILE A 433 8.34 -29.94 8.04
N PHE A 434 9.39 -29.30 8.56
CA PHE A 434 10.53 -29.96 9.19
C PHE A 434 10.76 -29.57 10.66
N GLY A 435 10.00 -28.61 11.19
CA GLY A 435 10.20 -28.09 12.55
C GLY A 435 11.40 -27.14 12.69
N SER A 436 12.01 -26.74 11.57
CA SER A 436 13.20 -25.86 11.53
C SER A 436 12.87 -24.39 11.32
N GLY A 437 11.61 -24.06 11.02
CA GLY A 437 11.13 -22.76 10.60
C GLY A 437 11.49 -22.38 9.16
N LYS A 438 12.41 -23.10 8.50
CA LYS A 438 12.99 -22.75 7.20
C LYS A 438 12.14 -23.11 5.99
N VAL A 439 11.17 -24.02 6.15
CA VAL A 439 10.28 -24.48 5.08
C VAL A 439 8.85 -24.47 5.59
N MET A 440 8.12 -23.42 5.25
CA MET A 440 6.74 -23.21 5.61
C MET A 440 5.86 -23.46 4.39
N LEU A 441 4.75 -24.19 4.54
CA LEU A 441 3.81 -24.45 3.44
C LEU A 441 2.36 -24.25 3.88
N ALA A 442 1.58 -23.59 3.03
CA ALA A 442 0.13 -23.44 3.17
C ALA A 442 -0.57 -23.99 1.92
N SER A 443 -1.72 -24.65 2.12
CA SER A 443 -2.47 -25.28 1.04
C SER A 443 -3.91 -24.76 0.99
N GLY A 444 -4.33 -24.40 -0.21
CA GLY A 444 -5.72 -24.20 -0.61
C GLY A 444 -6.29 -25.39 -1.38
N PHE A 445 -7.46 -25.21 -1.97
CA PHE A 445 -8.13 -26.22 -2.83
C PHE A 445 -7.72 -26.09 -4.30
N GLU A 446 -7.48 -24.87 -4.75
CA GLU A 446 -7.11 -24.48 -6.12
C GLU A 446 -5.66 -24.02 -6.21
N ALA A 447 -4.99 -23.74 -5.09
CA ALA A 447 -3.60 -23.33 -5.04
C ALA A 447 -2.87 -23.85 -3.79
N TRP A 448 -1.55 -23.94 -3.83
CA TRP A 448 -0.70 -24.04 -2.63
C TRP A 448 0.48 -23.08 -2.74
N SER A 449 1.07 -22.68 -1.61
CA SER A 449 2.27 -21.86 -1.58
C SER A 449 3.24 -22.31 -0.50
N ALA A 450 4.53 -22.13 -0.78
CA ALA A 450 5.63 -22.46 0.13
C ALA A 450 6.57 -21.26 0.28
N VAL A 451 7.15 -21.13 1.45
CA VAL A 451 8.14 -20.10 1.79
C VAL A 451 9.33 -20.82 2.36
N CYS A 452 10.45 -20.74 1.64
CA CYS A 452 11.62 -21.57 1.89
C CYS A 452 12.88 -20.70 2.00
N SER A 453 13.82 -21.10 2.84
CA SER A 453 15.15 -20.47 2.94
C SER A 453 16.23 -21.52 3.13
N ALA A 454 17.34 -21.39 2.38
CA ALA A 454 18.50 -22.26 2.51
C ALA A 454 19.42 -21.81 3.66
N ASP A 455 19.72 -20.51 3.72
CA ASP A 455 20.68 -19.89 4.64
C ASP A 455 20.02 -19.31 5.90
N GLY A 456 18.75 -18.89 5.81
CA GLY A 456 18.01 -18.15 6.85
C GLY A 456 17.92 -16.64 6.58
N ASP A 457 18.68 -16.12 5.62
CA ASP A 457 18.80 -14.70 5.30
C ASP A 457 17.95 -14.30 4.09
N ALA A 458 17.87 -15.16 3.07
CA ALA A 458 17.03 -14.97 1.90
C ALA A 458 15.88 -15.98 1.89
N TRP A 459 14.67 -15.46 1.75
CA TRP A 459 13.44 -16.24 1.74
C TRP A 459 12.78 -16.18 0.37
N LEU A 460 12.50 -17.35 -0.18
CA LEU A 460 11.87 -17.57 -1.47
C LEU A 460 10.42 -18.00 -1.26
N ALA A 461 9.50 -17.19 -1.79
CA ALA A 461 8.08 -17.52 -1.86
C ALA A 461 7.75 -18.17 -3.21
N LEU A 462 7.10 -19.32 -3.14
CA LEU A 462 6.72 -20.17 -4.26
C LEU A 462 5.21 -20.44 -4.20
N GLY A 463 4.58 -20.56 -5.36
CA GLY A 463 3.17 -20.91 -5.46
C GLY A 463 2.89 -21.77 -6.68
N ARG A 464 1.81 -22.55 -6.62
CA ARG A 464 1.35 -23.34 -7.75
C ARG A 464 -0.16 -23.45 -7.72
N LEU A 465 -0.78 -23.27 -8.89
CA LEU A 465 -2.20 -23.54 -9.08
C LEU A 465 -2.42 -25.03 -9.38
N LYS A 466 -3.58 -25.53 -8.99
CA LYS A 466 -4.00 -26.89 -9.29
C LYS A 466 -4.13 -27.06 -10.81
N GLY A 467 -3.47 -28.08 -11.33
CA GLY A 467 -3.43 -28.38 -12.76
C GLY A 467 -2.30 -27.68 -13.55
N GLU A 468 -1.58 -26.72 -12.96
CA GLU A 468 -0.36 -26.18 -13.58
C GLU A 468 0.80 -27.14 -13.39
N SER A 469 1.71 -27.21 -14.37
CA SER A 469 2.89 -28.09 -14.34
C SER A 469 4.10 -27.48 -13.60
N GLY A 470 4.21 -26.15 -13.58
CA GLY A 470 5.36 -25.41 -13.02
C GLY A 470 5.10 -24.73 -11.69
N LEU A 471 6.18 -24.31 -11.02
CA LEU A 471 6.12 -23.41 -9.87
C LEU A 471 6.18 -21.95 -10.33
N ARG A 472 5.50 -21.08 -9.60
CA ARG A 472 5.57 -19.63 -9.76
C ARG A 472 6.42 -19.05 -8.63
N ARG A 473 7.40 -18.21 -8.95
CA ARG A 473 8.14 -17.41 -7.98
C ARG A 473 7.27 -16.21 -7.58
N LEU A 474 6.90 -16.12 -6.31
CA LEU A 474 5.92 -15.15 -5.80
C LEU A 474 6.57 -13.98 -5.05
N GLY A 475 7.77 -14.17 -4.52
CA GLY A 475 8.52 -13.12 -3.85
C GLY A 475 9.90 -13.62 -3.45
N VAL A 476 10.89 -12.73 -3.40
CA VAL A 476 12.18 -12.98 -2.72
C VAL A 476 12.54 -11.79 -1.86
N GLY A 477 12.97 -12.07 -0.63
CA GLY A 477 13.39 -11.03 0.29
C GLY A 477 13.59 -11.58 1.70
N GLU A 478 13.25 -10.75 2.68
CA GLU A 478 13.18 -11.17 4.07
C GLU A 478 11.97 -12.12 4.30
N ARG A 479 11.99 -12.84 5.42
CA ARG A 479 10.98 -13.84 5.76
C ARG A 479 9.54 -13.33 5.68
N ILE A 480 9.29 -12.18 6.29
CA ILE A 480 7.94 -11.63 6.42
C ILE A 480 7.36 -11.19 5.05
N PRO A 481 8.06 -10.38 4.22
CA PRO A 481 7.60 -10.07 2.86
C PRO A 481 7.38 -11.31 1.98
N ALA A 482 8.26 -12.32 2.07
CA ALA A 482 8.09 -13.56 1.31
C ALA A 482 6.80 -14.29 1.74
N LEU A 483 6.57 -14.40 3.04
CA LEU A 483 5.37 -14.99 3.61
C LEU A 483 4.10 -14.24 3.21
N ALA A 484 4.13 -12.90 3.25
CA ALA A 484 3.02 -12.06 2.82
C ALA A 484 2.70 -12.22 1.33
N ALA A 485 3.73 -12.29 0.47
CA ALA A 485 3.56 -12.52 -0.97
C ALA A 485 2.96 -13.91 -1.26
N ALA A 486 3.42 -14.93 -0.53
CA ALA A 486 2.91 -16.29 -0.66
C ALA A 486 1.47 -16.44 -0.17
N ASP A 487 1.09 -15.70 0.87
CA ASP A 487 -0.27 -15.63 1.40
C ASP A 487 -1.21 -14.87 0.44
N ASP A 488 -0.75 -13.74 -0.12
CA ASP A 488 -1.47 -12.98 -1.15
C ASP A 488 -1.77 -13.83 -2.40
N PHE A 489 -0.82 -14.66 -2.84
CA PHE A 489 -1.05 -15.58 -3.94
C PHE A 489 -2.20 -16.54 -3.67
N LEU A 490 -2.25 -17.17 -2.49
CA LEU A 490 -3.36 -18.03 -2.12
C LEU A 490 -4.68 -17.25 -2.12
N ARG A 491 -4.69 -16.03 -1.58
CA ARG A 491 -5.90 -15.18 -1.53
C ARG A 491 -6.40 -14.72 -2.89
N LEU A 492 -5.50 -14.47 -3.83
CA LEU A 492 -5.86 -14.05 -5.19
C LEU A 492 -6.53 -15.19 -5.96
N ASN A 493 -6.13 -16.43 -5.69
CA ASN A 493 -6.52 -17.62 -6.46
C ASN A 493 -7.54 -18.53 -5.74
N GLU A 494 -7.85 -18.26 -4.48
CA GLU A 494 -8.86 -18.99 -3.70
C GLU A 494 -10.16 -18.19 -3.54
N SER A 495 -11.18 -18.88 -3.02
CA SER A 495 -12.49 -18.29 -2.67
C SER A 495 -12.75 -18.33 -1.16
N ASP A 496 -13.62 -17.43 -0.69
CA ASP A 496 -14.04 -17.42 0.73
C ASP A 496 -14.67 -18.75 1.17
N ASP A 497 -15.37 -19.46 0.27
CA ASP A 497 -15.98 -20.75 0.57
C ASP A 497 -14.95 -21.88 0.69
N ALA A 498 -13.88 -21.83 -0.12
CA ALA A 498 -12.73 -22.74 -0.01
C ALA A 498 -11.97 -22.50 1.31
N ALA A 499 -11.74 -21.24 1.68
CA ALA A 499 -11.12 -20.87 2.96
C ALA A 499 -11.88 -21.39 4.19
N LYS A 500 -13.22 -21.33 4.19
CA LYS A 500 -14.05 -21.89 5.28
C LYS A 500 -13.89 -23.40 5.39
N LYS A 501 -13.81 -24.12 4.28
CA LYS A 501 -13.59 -25.58 4.27
C LYS A 501 -12.19 -25.93 4.80
N ASN A 502 -11.17 -25.15 4.46
CA ASN A 502 -9.81 -25.34 5.00
C ASN A 502 -9.76 -25.24 6.52
N ARG A 503 -10.49 -24.30 7.13
CA ARG A 503 -10.56 -24.19 8.60
C ARG A 503 -11.07 -25.46 9.27
N ARG A 504 -12.01 -26.19 8.65
CA ARG A 504 -12.46 -27.49 9.16
C ARG A 504 -11.35 -28.55 9.12
N TRP A 505 -10.58 -28.58 8.03
CA TRP A 505 -9.47 -29.52 7.85
C TRP A 505 -8.31 -29.33 8.83
N LEU A 506 -8.22 -28.16 9.46
CA LEU A 506 -7.23 -27.90 10.51
C LEU A 506 -7.43 -28.80 11.74
N ASN A 507 -8.66 -29.24 12.01
CA ASN A 507 -9.00 -30.03 13.20
C ASN A 507 -9.40 -31.47 12.86
N ASP A 508 -9.80 -31.75 11.60
CA ASP A 508 -10.11 -33.10 11.16
C ASP A 508 -8.83 -33.98 11.11
N ALA A 509 -8.93 -35.21 11.61
CA ALA A 509 -7.88 -36.22 11.48
C ALA A 509 -7.55 -36.54 10.01
N CYS A 510 -6.27 -36.80 9.73
CA CYS A 510 -5.78 -37.25 8.41
C CYS A 510 -6.64 -38.38 7.84
N THR A 511 -6.80 -38.47 6.52
CA THR A 511 -7.52 -39.60 5.89
C THR A 511 -6.59 -40.80 5.68
N ASP A 512 -7.13 -42.02 5.63
CA ASP A 512 -6.34 -43.25 5.37
C ASP A 512 -5.52 -43.16 4.08
N LYS A 513 -6.08 -42.53 3.05
CA LYS A 513 -5.38 -42.32 1.78
C LYS A 513 -4.18 -41.38 1.94
N GLN A 514 -4.35 -40.26 2.63
CA GLN A 514 -3.25 -39.33 2.90
C GLN A 514 -2.17 -39.99 3.78
N TRP A 515 -2.60 -40.74 4.81
CA TRP A 515 -1.70 -41.49 5.67
C TRP A 515 -0.89 -42.53 4.90
N GLY A 516 -1.54 -43.31 4.03
CA GLY A 516 -0.84 -44.26 3.16
C GLY A 516 0.19 -43.61 2.24
N HIS A 517 -0.03 -42.36 1.80
CA HIS A 517 0.99 -41.61 1.06
C HIS A 517 2.14 -41.13 1.96
N LEU A 518 1.86 -40.65 3.17
CA LEU A 518 2.87 -40.21 4.14
C LEU A 518 3.77 -41.38 4.57
N GLN A 519 3.21 -42.57 4.77
CA GLN A 519 3.97 -43.78 5.10
C GLN A 519 5.00 -44.13 4.02
N ARG A 520 4.66 -43.98 2.75
CA ARG A 520 5.59 -44.20 1.62
C ARG A 520 6.75 -43.19 1.60
N LEU A 521 6.58 -42.05 2.26
CA LEU A 521 7.61 -41.00 2.39
C LEU A 521 8.49 -41.19 3.64
N GLY A 522 8.28 -42.26 4.42
CA GLY A 522 9.10 -42.57 5.59
C GLY A 522 8.61 -41.94 6.90
N TYR A 523 7.46 -41.27 6.90
CA TYR A 523 6.75 -40.92 8.14
C TYR A 523 6.16 -42.23 8.70
N GLY A 524 6.89 -42.87 9.63
CA GLY A 524 6.79 -44.30 9.98
C GLY A 524 5.41 -44.83 10.43
N GLN A 525 5.36 -46.05 10.99
CA GLN A 525 4.12 -46.66 11.51
C GLN A 525 3.56 -46.01 12.80
N GLY A 526 3.88 -44.74 13.05
CA GLY A 526 3.37 -43.97 14.17
C GLY A 526 1.87 -43.66 14.06
N ASN A 527 1.32 -43.02 15.10
CA ASN A 527 -0.13 -42.85 15.23
C ASN A 527 -0.65 -41.76 14.26
N MET A 528 -1.63 -42.10 13.42
CA MET A 528 -2.37 -41.24 12.48
C MET A 528 -2.84 -39.90 13.07
N LEU A 529 -2.94 -39.84 14.41
CA LEU A 529 -3.35 -38.70 15.23
C LEU A 529 -2.35 -37.53 15.24
N SER A 530 -1.10 -37.70 14.80
CA SER A 530 -0.14 -36.59 14.73
C SER A 530 -0.35 -35.67 13.52
N PHE A 531 -1.15 -36.11 12.53
CA PHE A 531 -1.47 -35.34 11.34
C PHE A 531 -2.96 -35.03 11.27
N THR A 532 -3.25 -33.76 11.03
CA THR A 532 -4.56 -33.28 10.57
C THR A 532 -4.66 -33.45 9.06
N LYS A 533 -5.87 -33.46 8.49
CA LYS A 533 -6.05 -33.48 7.02
C LYS A 533 -5.25 -32.37 6.34
N TYR A 534 -5.22 -31.20 6.97
CA TYR A 534 -4.53 -30.03 6.46
C TYR A 534 -3.01 -30.18 6.50
N SER A 535 -2.43 -30.53 7.66
CA SER A 535 -0.97 -30.73 7.77
C SER A 535 -0.48 -31.85 6.86
N ALA A 536 -1.24 -32.94 6.74
CA ALA A 536 -0.95 -34.00 5.78
C ALA A 536 -0.97 -33.51 4.33
N ALA A 537 -1.95 -32.67 3.94
CA ALA A 537 -1.99 -32.07 2.61
C ALA A 537 -0.77 -31.17 2.35
N CYS A 538 -0.37 -30.35 3.33
CA CYS A 538 0.81 -29.51 3.20
C CYS A 538 2.09 -30.34 3.03
N THR A 539 2.30 -31.35 3.87
CA THR A 539 3.46 -32.24 3.78
C THR A 539 3.50 -32.98 2.45
N LEU A 540 2.37 -33.56 2.01
CA LEU A 540 2.31 -34.24 0.72
C LEU A 540 2.60 -33.31 -0.46
N ASN A 541 2.04 -32.09 -0.45
CA ASN A 541 2.34 -31.08 -1.46
C ASN A 541 3.84 -30.74 -1.50
N PHE A 542 4.50 -30.62 -0.35
CA PHE A 542 5.96 -30.43 -0.34
C PHE A 542 6.67 -31.59 -1.06
N PHE A 543 6.42 -32.85 -0.65
CA PHE A 543 7.16 -33.99 -1.20
C PHE A 543 6.85 -34.28 -2.67
N TRP A 544 5.61 -34.11 -3.11
CA TRP A 544 5.26 -34.24 -4.53
C TRP A 544 5.93 -33.19 -5.40
N ASN A 545 6.33 -32.06 -4.82
CA ASN A 545 6.96 -30.94 -5.52
C ASN A 545 8.43 -30.74 -5.14
N ARG A 546 9.01 -31.63 -4.32
CA ARG A 546 10.32 -31.46 -3.71
C ARG A 546 11.41 -31.14 -4.75
N GLY A 547 11.49 -31.92 -5.82
CA GLY A 547 12.49 -31.69 -6.87
C GLY A 547 12.33 -30.38 -7.63
N LEU A 548 11.11 -29.81 -7.68
CA LEU A 548 10.90 -28.47 -8.25
C LEU A 548 11.28 -27.38 -7.24
N ILE A 549 10.91 -27.55 -5.97
CA ILE A 549 11.23 -26.60 -4.89
C ILE A 549 12.74 -26.52 -4.67
N GLU A 550 13.43 -27.65 -4.60
CA GLU A 550 14.89 -27.72 -4.45
C GLU A 550 15.61 -27.08 -5.64
N ARG A 551 15.08 -27.24 -6.86
CA ARG A 551 15.64 -26.59 -8.05
C ARG A 551 15.56 -25.07 -7.96
N GLU A 552 14.43 -24.53 -7.50
CA GLU A 552 14.26 -23.08 -7.33
C GLU A 552 15.07 -22.51 -6.15
N LEU A 553 15.37 -23.33 -5.13
CA LEU A 553 16.15 -22.91 -3.96
C LEU A 553 17.66 -22.94 -4.18
N LEU A 554 18.15 -23.83 -5.03
CA LEU A 554 19.58 -24.10 -5.22
C LEU A 554 20.17 -23.46 -6.49
N HIS A 555 19.34 -22.88 -7.35
CA HIS A 555 19.78 -22.09 -8.50
C HIS A 555 19.50 -20.60 -8.24
N ASP A 556 20.57 -19.85 -7.96
CA ASP A 556 20.60 -18.38 -8.02
C ASP A 556 20.46 -17.87 -9.46
#